data_AF-A0A960EQB0-F1
#
_entry.id   AF-A0A960EQB0-F1
#
_cell.length_a   1.000
_cell.length_b   1.000
_cell.length_c   1.000
_cell.angle_alpha   90.00
_cell.angle_beta   90.00
_cell.angle_gamma   90.00
#
_symmetry.space_group_name_H-M   'P 1'
#
loop_
_entity.id
_entity.type
_entity.pdbx_description
1 polymer ?
#
loop_
_entity_poly.entity_id
_entity_poly.type
_entity_poly.pdbx_seq_one_letter_code
_entity_poly.pdbx_strand_id
1 'polypeptide(L)'
;MTTRPRPFTAVAALFVAAALLVTACGDSGSDSGTDKDSKTTVTSATAASIADVTGSIKGSGASFPDAFYQEAVAGLADVAPDLTVTYDAIGSSSGREAFAQDLNDFAGTDSLVGDDEAIEKGTFSYIPTTAASIAIVYNLPGVDDLKLDGPTLAKIF
;
A
#
# COMPACT_ATOMS: atom_id res chain seq x y z
N MET A 1 48.75 7.74 36.00
CA MET A 1 47.44 7.49 36.61
C MET A 1 46.53 6.88 35.56
N THR A 2 46.60 5.56 35.41
CA THR A 2 45.69 4.55 35.99
C THR A 2 44.41 4.36 35.16
N THR A 3 44.57 3.44 34.21
CA THR A 3 43.61 2.49 33.66
C THR A 3 42.46 2.08 34.60
N ARG A 4 41.23 1.99 34.09
CA ARG A 4 40.52 0.70 33.89
C ARG A 4 39.16 0.85 33.17
N PRO A 5 38.85 -0.03 32.20
CA PRO A 5 37.50 -0.23 31.65
C PRO A 5 36.76 -1.42 32.32
N ARG A 6 35.47 -1.59 31.96
CA ARG A 6 34.57 -2.79 32.07
C ARG A 6 33.69 -2.93 33.34
N PRO A 7 32.44 -3.47 33.27
CA PRO A 7 32.14 -4.75 32.59
C PRO A 7 30.85 -4.90 31.76
N PHE A 8 31.01 -5.67 30.69
CA PHE A 8 30.00 -6.59 30.18
C PHE A 8 29.75 -7.70 31.22
N THR A 9 28.51 -7.81 31.71
CA THR A 9 27.92 -9.00 32.36
C THR A 9 26.40 -8.83 32.23
N ALA A 10 25.77 -9.48 31.27
CA ALA A 10 25.05 -10.74 31.49
C ALA A 10 23.91 -10.60 32.51
N VAL A 11 22.72 -10.20 32.04
CA VAL A 11 21.46 -10.59 32.68
C VAL A 11 20.74 -11.50 31.70
N ALA A 12 20.88 -12.79 31.97
CA ALA A 12 20.13 -13.85 31.33
C ALA A 12 18.68 -13.85 31.87
N ALA A 13 17.75 -14.16 30.97
CA ALA A 13 16.57 -15.00 31.16
C ALA A 13 15.60 -14.68 32.32
N LEU A 14 14.43 -14.11 31.98
CA LEU A 14 13.12 -14.61 32.45
C LEU A 14 11.97 -13.95 31.66
N PHE A 15 10.80 -14.61 31.61
CA PHE A 15 9.59 -14.36 30.79
C PHE A 15 9.68 -14.99 29.39
N VAL A 16 9.70 -16.31 29.24
CA VAL A 16 8.60 -17.28 29.49
C VAL A 16 7.25 -16.80 28.91
N ALA A 17 6.99 -17.31 27.71
CA ALA A 17 5.71 -17.82 27.20
C ALA A 17 4.43 -17.01 27.45
N ALA A 18 3.96 -16.34 26.39
CA ALA A 18 2.55 -16.10 26.14
C ALA A 18 2.21 -16.60 24.73
N ALA A 19 2.30 -17.92 24.55
CA ALA A 19 1.52 -18.65 23.57
C ALA A 19 0.23 -19.13 24.27
N LEU A 20 -0.84 -19.38 23.50
CA LEU A 20 -2.23 -19.74 23.86
C LEU A 20 -3.15 -18.49 23.85
N LEU A 21 -4.17 -18.34 23.01
CA LEU A 21 -5.19 -19.32 22.62
C LEU A 21 -5.80 -18.98 21.23
N VAL A 22 -5.47 -19.75 20.19
CA VAL A 22 -6.41 -20.00 19.08
C VAL A 22 -7.08 -21.32 19.42
N THR A 23 -8.28 -21.22 20.01
CA THR A 23 -9.18 -22.37 20.17
C THR A 23 -10.11 -22.38 18.96
N ALA A 24 -9.86 -23.37 18.11
CA ALA A 24 -10.80 -23.88 17.13
C ALA A 24 -11.90 -24.71 17.82
N CYS A 25 -13.07 -24.80 17.17
CA CYS A 25 -14.15 -25.81 17.21
C CYS A 25 -15.51 -25.07 17.12
N GLY A 26 -16.47 -25.39 16.26
CA GLY A 26 -16.64 -26.55 15.38
C GLY A 26 -17.10 -27.80 16.14
N ASP A 27 -18.41 -27.92 16.41
CA ASP A 27 -19.16 -29.19 16.31
C ASP A 27 -20.68 -28.95 16.46
N SER A 28 -21.43 -29.78 15.75
CA SER A 28 -22.87 -29.90 15.61
C SER A 28 -23.49 -30.79 16.70
N GLY A 29 -24.52 -30.30 17.39
CA GLY A 29 -25.31 -31.11 18.32
C GLY A 29 -26.66 -30.44 18.63
N SER A 30 -27.75 -31.18 18.42
CA SER A 30 -29.12 -30.79 18.72
C SER A 30 -29.39 -30.82 20.24
N ASP A 31 -29.90 -29.73 20.81
CA ASP A 31 -30.85 -29.79 21.92
C ASP A 31 -31.71 -28.52 21.98
N SER A 32 -32.96 -28.76 22.34
CA SER A 32 -34.09 -27.83 22.47
C SER A 32 -34.04 -27.07 23.78
N GLY A 33 -34.06 -25.73 23.71
CA GLY A 33 -34.18 -24.87 24.88
C GLY A 33 -34.59 -23.45 24.47
N THR A 34 -35.82 -23.08 24.79
CA THR A 34 -36.37 -21.73 24.67
C THR A 34 -35.66 -20.76 25.61
N ASP A 35 -34.88 -19.83 25.06
CA ASP A 35 -34.58 -18.54 25.67
C ASP A 35 -34.46 -17.47 24.57
N LYS A 36 -35.22 -16.38 24.75
CA LYS A 36 -35.16 -15.20 23.88
C LYS A 36 -33.94 -14.37 24.28
N ASP A 37 -32.82 -14.66 23.66
CA ASP A 37 -31.70 -13.73 23.59
C ASP A 37 -31.39 -13.50 22.10
N SER A 38 -31.29 -12.23 21.71
CA SER A 38 -31.07 -11.83 20.33
C SER A 38 -29.67 -12.25 19.91
N LYS A 39 -29.55 -13.50 19.47
CA LYS A 39 -28.43 -14.01 18.69
C LYS A 39 -28.40 -13.19 17.42
N THR A 40 -27.58 -12.14 17.39
CA THR A 40 -27.02 -11.63 16.16
C THR A 40 -26.38 -12.84 15.49
N THR A 41 -27.10 -13.43 14.54
CA THR A 41 -26.53 -14.33 13.57
C THR A 41 -25.53 -13.47 12.82
N VAL A 42 -24.29 -13.46 13.31
CA VAL A 42 -23.16 -13.08 12.48
C VAL A 42 -23.15 -14.19 11.45
N THR A 43 -23.87 -13.98 10.35
CA THR A 43 -23.61 -14.72 9.13
C THR A 43 -22.14 -14.44 8.89
N SER A 44 -21.27 -15.40 9.20
CA SER A 44 -19.90 -15.37 8.75
C SER A 44 -20.01 -15.20 7.24
N ALA A 45 -19.78 -13.98 6.77
CA ALA A 45 -19.57 -13.76 5.36
C ALA A 45 -18.46 -14.72 5.01
N THR A 46 -18.75 -15.71 4.18
CA THR A 46 -17.73 -16.50 3.53
C THR A 46 -16.79 -15.46 2.93
N ALA A 47 -15.56 -15.37 3.44
CA ALA A 47 -14.59 -14.43 2.91
C ALA A 47 -14.49 -14.76 1.42
N ALA A 48 -14.89 -13.81 0.56
CA ALA A 48 -14.81 -14.01 -0.88
C ALA A 48 -13.36 -14.40 -1.20
N SER A 49 -13.19 -15.53 -1.89
CA SER A 49 -11.86 -15.92 -2.35
C SER A 49 -11.38 -14.86 -3.32
N ILE A 50 -10.10 -14.50 -3.27
CA ILE A 50 -9.51 -13.61 -4.28
C ILE A 50 -9.68 -14.20 -5.71
N ALA A 51 -9.75 -15.53 -5.81
CA ALA A 51 -10.00 -16.24 -7.07
C ALA A 51 -11.41 -16.01 -7.63
N ASP A 52 -12.39 -15.63 -6.80
CA ASP A 52 -13.75 -15.36 -7.23
C ASP A 52 -13.95 -13.88 -7.64
N VAL A 53 -12.90 -13.05 -7.53
CA VAL A 53 -12.96 -11.64 -7.91
C VAL A 53 -12.90 -11.52 -9.43
N THR A 54 -13.87 -10.82 -10.00
CA THR A 54 -14.02 -10.64 -11.45
C THR A 54 -14.17 -9.17 -11.81
N GLY A 55 -13.96 -8.83 -13.08
CA GLY A 55 -14.30 -7.52 -13.63
C GLY A 55 -13.10 -6.80 -14.21
N SER A 56 -13.19 -5.47 -14.30
CA SER A 56 -12.11 -4.62 -14.80
C SER A 56 -11.87 -3.46 -13.85
N ILE A 57 -10.60 -3.19 -13.56
CA ILE A 57 -10.15 -1.98 -12.87
C ILE A 57 -9.17 -1.27 -13.80
N LYS A 58 -9.45 -0.02 -14.12
CA LYS A 58 -8.63 0.82 -14.98
C LYS A 58 -8.02 1.95 -14.16
N GLY A 59 -6.71 2.06 -14.23
CA GLY A 59 -5.96 3.17 -13.67
C GLY A 59 -5.11 3.88 -14.72
N SER A 60 -4.76 5.12 -14.42
CA SER A 60 -3.66 5.80 -15.13
C SER A 60 -3.04 6.87 -14.24
N GLY A 61 -1.89 7.40 -14.63
CA GLY A 61 -1.33 8.60 -14.00
C GLY A 61 0.18 8.59 -13.91
N ALA A 62 0.71 8.94 -12.73
CA ALA A 62 2.13 9.04 -12.45
C ALA A 62 2.96 7.92 -13.10
N SER A 63 4.05 8.29 -13.79
CA SER A 63 4.98 7.29 -14.33
C SER A 63 5.88 6.69 -13.26
N PHE A 64 6.05 7.36 -12.12
CA PHE A 64 6.87 6.88 -11.01
C PHE A 64 6.51 5.46 -10.53
N PRO A 65 5.24 5.16 -10.20
CA PRO A 65 4.85 3.83 -9.70
C PRO A 65 4.59 2.79 -10.80
N ASP A 66 4.78 3.11 -12.08
CA ASP A 66 4.37 2.23 -13.19
C ASP A 66 4.95 0.82 -13.05
N ALA A 67 6.27 0.70 -12.89
CA ALA A 67 6.93 -0.60 -12.73
C ALA A 67 6.39 -1.41 -11.53
N PHE A 68 6.00 -0.74 -10.43
CA PHE A 68 5.39 -1.40 -9.29
C PHE A 68 3.99 -1.93 -9.63
N TYR A 69 3.16 -1.13 -10.32
CA TYR A 69 1.83 -1.58 -10.74
C TYR A 69 1.89 -2.69 -11.77
N GLN A 70 2.78 -2.64 -12.76
CA GLN A 70 2.90 -3.71 -13.75
C GLN A 70 3.21 -5.06 -13.08
N GLU A 71 4.11 -5.08 -12.10
CA GLU A 71 4.43 -6.29 -11.34
C GLU A 71 3.25 -6.76 -10.49
N ALA A 72 2.56 -5.85 -9.80
CA ALA A 72 1.40 -6.18 -8.98
C ALA A 72 0.25 -6.76 -9.83
N VAL A 73 0.00 -6.18 -11.01
CA VAL A 73 -1.01 -6.66 -11.96
C VAL A 73 -0.64 -8.05 -12.48
N ALA A 74 0.62 -8.28 -12.83
CA ALA A 74 1.10 -9.59 -13.28
C ALA A 74 0.88 -10.65 -12.19
N GLY A 75 1.23 -10.36 -10.94
CA GLY A 75 0.99 -11.27 -9.82
C GLY A 75 -0.49 -11.51 -9.50
N LEU A 76 -1.37 -10.56 -9.83
CA LEU A 76 -2.81 -10.69 -9.61
C LEU A 76 -3.46 -11.67 -10.59
N ALA A 77 -2.96 -11.75 -11.82
CA ALA A 77 -3.48 -12.66 -12.84
C ALA A 77 -3.43 -14.14 -12.43
N ASP A 78 -2.45 -14.52 -11.60
CA ASP A 78 -2.30 -15.89 -11.11
C ASP A 78 -3.34 -16.27 -10.02
N VAL A 79 -3.80 -15.28 -9.24
CA VAL A 79 -4.67 -15.50 -8.08
C VAL A 79 -6.11 -15.01 -8.27
N ALA A 80 -6.35 -14.14 -9.25
CA ALA A 80 -7.65 -13.61 -9.65
C ALA A 80 -7.73 -13.58 -11.19
N PRO A 81 -7.85 -14.74 -11.85
CA PRO A 81 -7.72 -14.85 -13.31
C PRO A 81 -8.83 -14.15 -14.10
N ASP A 82 -9.99 -13.92 -13.46
CA ASP A 82 -11.15 -13.25 -14.06
C ASP A 82 -11.19 -11.74 -13.79
N LEU A 83 -10.19 -11.21 -13.08
CA LEU A 83 -10.00 -9.78 -12.84
C LEU A 83 -8.97 -9.21 -13.81
N THR A 84 -9.39 -8.23 -14.62
CA THR A 84 -8.47 -7.45 -15.47
C THR A 84 -8.12 -6.16 -14.76
N VAL A 85 -6.83 -5.87 -14.63
CA VAL A 85 -6.36 -4.57 -14.13
C VAL A 85 -5.44 -3.96 -15.17
N THR A 86 -5.67 -2.70 -15.54
CA THR A 86 -4.80 -1.95 -16.45
C THR A 86 -4.29 -0.67 -15.80
N TYR A 87 -3.05 -0.30 -16.10
CA TYR A 87 -2.45 0.96 -15.67
C TYR A 87 -1.69 1.62 -16.82
N ASP A 88 -2.05 2.86 -17.15
CA ASP A 88 -1.37 3.67 -18.16
C ASP A 88 -0.53 4.80 -17.52
N ALA A 89 0.78 4.77 -17.73
CA ALA A 89 1.71 5.80 -17.27
C ALA A 89 1.65 7.06 -18.16
N ILE A 90 0.73 7.98 -17.84
CA ILE A 90 0.47 9.22 -18.61
C ILE A 90 0.88 10.51 -17.89
N GLY A 91 1.42 10.40 -16.67
CA GLY A 91 1.75 11.52 -15.79
C GLY A 91 0.64 11.86 -14.78
N SER A 92 1.02 12.38 -13.61
CA SER A 92 0.11 12.62 -12.46
C SER A 92 -1.05 13.56 -12.80
N SER A 93 -0.80 14.64 -13.55
CA SER A 93 -1.86 15.59 -13.93
C SER A 93 -2.88 14.98 -14.88
N SER A 94 -2.43 14.30 -15.93
CA SER A 94 -3.33 13.64 -16.87
C SER A 94 -4.09 12.48 -16.23
N GLY A 95 -3.48 11.76 -15.28
CA GLY A 95 -4.16 10.74 -14.49
C GLY A 95 -5.30 11.31 -13.63
N ARG A 96 -5.03 12.41 -12.90
CA ARG A 96 -6.05 13.11 -12.11
C ARG A 96 -7.17 13.68 -12.99
N GLU A 97 -6.84 14.25 -14.15
CA GLU A 97 -7.83 14.74 -15.11
C GLU A 97 -8.72 13.61 -15.64
N ALA A 98 -8.12 12.47 -16.02
CA ALA A 98 -8.89 11.31 -16.47
C ALA A 98 -9.77 10.73 -15.36
N PHE A 99 -9.31 10.75 -14.10
CA PHE A 99 -10.13 10.36 -12.94
C PHE A 99 -11.27 11.35 -12.68
N ALA A 100 -11.04 12.66 -12.81
CA ALA A 100 -12.07 13.69 -12.72
C ALA A 100 -13.18 13.56 -13.77
N GLN A 101 -12.84 12.95 -14.92
CA GLN A 101 -13.75 12.68 -16.02
C GLN A 101 -14.39 11.28 -15.96
N ASP A 102 -14.23 10.56 -14.83
CA ASP A 102 -14.71 9.19 -14.63
C ASP A 102 -14.19 8.19 -15.68
N LEU A 103 -13.03 8.45 -16.29
CA LEU A 103 -12.42 7.58 -17.31
C LEU A 103 -11.58 6.44 -16.71
N ASN A 104 -11.25 6.53 -15.41
CA ASN A 104 -10.48 5.55 -14.64
C ASN A 104 -11.11 5.36 -13.26
N ASP A 105 -10.96 4.16 -12.72
CA ASP A 105 -11.36 3.81 -11.36
C ASP A 105 -10.39 4.39 -10.31
N PHE A 106 -9.12 4.60 -10.68
CA PHE A 106 -8.14 5.25 -9.82
C PHE A 106 -7.10 6.06 -10.60
N ALA A 107 -6.49 7.03 -9.93
CA ALA A 107 -5.37 7.80 -10.47
C ALA A 107 -4.10 7.58 -9.63
N GLY A 108 -3.00 7.24 -10.29
CA GLY A 108 -1.67 7.34 -9.67
C GLY A 108 -1.21 8.80 -9.66
N THR A 109 -0.79 9.32 -8.51
CA THR A 109 -0.32 10.71 -8.41
C THR A 109 0.80 10.86 -7.38
N ASP A 110 1.82 11.64 -7.77
CA ASP A 110 2.92 12.06 -6.88
C ASP A 110 2.64 13.40 -6.19
N SER A 111 1.49 14.02 -6.50
CA SER A 111 1.05 15.28 -5.91
C SER A 111 -0.39 15.20 -5.42
N LEU A 112 -0.73 16.02 -4.45
CA LEU A 112 -2.12 16.19 -4.02
C LEU A 112 -2.94 16.86 -5.13
N VAL A 113 -4.21 16.50 -5.21
CA VAL A 113 -5.24 17.21 -5.99
C VAL A 113 -5.26 18.68 -5.55
N GLY A 114 -5.09 19.58 -6.52
CA GLY A 114 -5.14 21.02 -6.32
C GLY A 114 -6.57 21.52 -6.06
N ASP A 115 -6.68 22.73 -5.50
CA ASP A 115 -7.98 23.37 -5.23
C ASP A 115 -8.73 23.77 -6.52
N ASP A 116 -8.02 23.89 -7.63
CA ASP A 116 -8.51 24.27 -8.95
C ASP A 116 -8.90 23.07 -9.83
N GLU A 117 -8.66 21.85 -9.38
CA GLU A 117 -9.00 20.63 -10.11
C GLU A 117 -10.49 20.27 -9.97
N ALA A 118 -11.08 19.72 -11.03
CA ALA A 118 -12.49 19.33 -11.09
C ALA A 118 -12.80 18.01 -10.36
N ILE A 119 -12.11 17.74 -9.25
CA ILE A 119 -12.33 16.56 -8.41
C ILE A 119 -12.94 17.06 -7.09
N GLU A 120 -14.19 16.69 -6.83
CA GLU A 120 -14.88 17.11 -5.61
C GLU A 120 -14.16 16.59 -4.35
N LYS A 121 -13.91 17.48 -3.39
CA LYS A 121 -13.25 17.09 -2.13
C LYS A 121 -14.15 16.13 -1.35
N GLY A 122 -13.56 15.04 -0.85
CA GLY A 122 -14.26 14.04 -0.06
C GLY A 122 -14.95 12.94 -0.87
N THR A 123 -14.90 13.00 -2.21
CA THR A 123 -15.40 11.91 -3.09
C THR A 123 -14.33 10.86 -3.40
N PHE A 124 -13.08 11.11 -2.99
CA PHE A 124 -11.95 10.21 -3.20
C PHE A 124 -11.12 10.07 -1.93
N SER A 125 -10.28 9.03 -1.89
CA SER A 125 -9.34 8.77 -0.81
C SER A 125 -7.93 8.56 -1.35
N TYR A 126 -6.93 9.06 -0.62
CA TYR A 126 -5.53 8.76 -0.93
C TYR A 126 -5.15 7.42 -0.33
N ILE A 127 -4.60 6.54 -1.16
CA ILE A 127 -4.06 5.25 -0.75
C ILE A 127 -2.57 5.26 -1.09
N PRO A 128 -1.67 5.31 -0.09
CA PRO A 128 -0.24 5.15 -0.33
C PRO A 128 0.05 3.73 -0.82
N THR A 129 0.55 3.59 -2.05
CA THR A 129 0.82 2.28 -2.67
C THR A 129 2.31 1.95 -2.69
N THR A 130 3.16 2.94 -2.97
CA THR A 130 4.62 2.78 -3.01
C THR A 130 5.31 4.10 -2.65
N ALA A 131 6.58 4.02 -2.27
CA ALA A 131 7.42 5.17 -1.95
C ALA A 131 8.86 4.91 -2.41
N ALA A 132 9.50 5.94 -2.95
CA ALA A 132 10.93 5.91 -3.27
C ALA A 132 11.55 7.30 -3.11
N SER A 133 12.89 7.33 -3.09
CA SER A 133 13.67 8.56 -3.12
C SER A 133 13.75 9.14 -4.54
N ILE A 134 13.67 10.47 -4.65
CA ILE A 134 14.00 11.18 -5.89
C ILE A 134 15.50 11.46 -5.90
N ALA A 135 16.19 11.07 -6.99
CA ALA A 135 17.61 11.29 -7.18
C ALA A 135 17.87 12.36 -8.24
N ILE A 136 18.87 13.22 -8.01
CA ILE A 136 19.38 14.14 -9.02
C ILE A 136 20.47 13.42 -9.81
N VAL A 137 20.23 13.22 -11.11
CA VAL A 137 21.19 12.57 -12.01
C VAL A 137 21.95 13.64 -12.79
N TYR A 138 23.27 13.49 -12.90
CA TYR A 138 24.14 14.42 -13.62
C TYR A 138 25.05 13.68 -14.61
N ASN A 139 25.45 14.36 -15.68
CA ASN A 139 26.38 13.86 -16.69
C ASN A 139 27.59 14.80 -16.79
N LEU A 140 28.58 14.57 -15.91
CA LEU A 140 29.80 15.38 -15.80
C LEU A 140 31.01 14.44 -15.79
N PRO A 141 31.67 14.23 -16.94
CA PRO A 141 32.82 13.33 -17.02
C PRO A 141 33.92 13.70 -16.02
N GLY A 142 34.37 12.72 -15.22
CA GLY A 142 35.42 12.89 -14.22
C GLY A 142 34.97 13.42 -12.85
N VAL A 143 33.65 13.49 -12.59
CA VAL A 143 33.09 13.91 -11.30
C VAL A 143 32.27 12.78 -10.68
N ASP A 144 32.72 12.24 -9.54
CA ASP A 144 32.15 10.99 -8.97
C ASP A 144 31.41 11.17 -7.62
N ASP A 145 31.34 12.37 -7.05
CA ASP A 145 30.67 12.63 -5.75
C ASP A 145 30.15 14.08 -5.67
N LEU A 146 29.31 14.48 -6.64
CA LEU A 146 28.72 15.81 -6.63
C LEU A 146 27.69 15.94 -5.49
N LYS A 147 27.94 16.86 -4.56
CA LYS A 147 27.03 17.18 -3.45
C LYS A 147 26.36 18.52 -3.71
N LEU A 148 25.04 18.49 -3.82
CA LEU A 148 24.21 19.68 -3.99
C LEU A 148 23.31 19.81 -2.76
N ASP A 149 23.24 21.01 -2.21
CA ASP A 149 22.19 21.38 -1.27
C ASP A 149 20.98 21.96 -2.03
N GLY A 150 19.85 22.11 -1.33
CA GLY A 150 18.62 22.65 -1.90
C GLY A 150 18.80 24.02 -2.55
N PRO A 151 19.42 25.02 -1.86
CA PRO A 151 19.65 26.34 -2.44
C PRO A 151 20.55 26.35 -3.68
N THR A 152 21.56 25.49 -3.76
CA THR A 152 22.41 25.38 -4.95
C THR A 152 21.64 24.74 -6.10
N LEU A 153 20.90 23.67 -5.84
CA LEU A 153 20.05 23.03 -6.84
C LEU A 153 19.00 23.99 -7.40
N ALA A 154 18.38 24.81 -6.54
CA ALA A 154 17.40 25.82 -6.91
C ALA A 154 17.97 26.98 -7.75
N LYS A 155 19.29 27.12 -7.87
CA LYS A 155 19.92 28.08 -8.80
C LYS A 155 20.21 27.47 -10.17
N ILE A 156 20.15 26.14 -10.30
CA ILE A 156 20.39 25.42 -11.55
C ILE A 156 19.11 25.38 -12.40
N PHE A 157 17.94 25.30 -11.75
CA PHE A 157 16.61 25.28 -12.36
C PHE A 157 15.87 26.59 -12.10
#